data_AF-A0A6H0ZKA9-F1
#
_entry.id   AF-A0A6H0ZKA9-F1
#
_cell.length_a   1.000
_cell.length_b   1.000
_cell.length_c   1.000
_cell.angle_alpha   90.00
_cell.angle_beta   90.00
_cell.angle_gamma   90.00
#
_symmetry.space_group_name_H-M   'P 1'
#
loop_
_entity.id
_entity.type
_entity.pdbx_description
1 polymer ?
#
loop_
_entity_poly.entity_id
_entity_poly.type
_entity_poly.pdbx_seq_one_letter_code
_entity_poly.pdbx_strand_id
1 'polypeptide(L)'
;MCDPLSMIGFGIAAASQVVSYQGQVAAAEQQNQLYRENAARANQNARDQMFQTQQRMLQEQEAAAAEKIDNTREARAAKATASAAAGEAGVTGLSVDALLREFDGRAAEANDRIDQNTEWSMTQLNNEMKGIRANTEDRINSVQRAAKPSFWDAGLRIAGAGLDSYTNSKSRQLTRRG
;
A
#
# COMPACT_ATOMS: atom_id res chain seq x y z
N MET A 1 -57.10 -30.87 13.24
CA MET A 1 -56.40 -32.16 13.12
C MET A 1 -55.01 -31.86 12.64
N CYS A 2 -54.01 -31.92 13.52
CA CYS A 2 -52.61 -31.66 13.15
C CYS A 2 -52.09 -32.90 12.41
N ASP A 3 -51.82 -32.74 11.12
CA ASP A 3 -51.32 -33.82 10.27
C ASP A 3 -49.84 -34.10 10.65
N PRO A 4 -49.43 -35.35 10.95
CA PRO A 4 -48.06 -35.68 11.36
C PRO A 4 -47.00 -35.23 10.35
N LEU A 5 -47.37 -35.11 9.07
CA LEU A 5 -46.52 -34.58 8.01
C LEU A 5 -46.14 -33.10 8.19
N SER A 6 -46.97 -32.32 8.89
CA SER A 6 -46.70 -30.89 9.13
C SER A 6 -45.71 -30.65 10.28
N MET A 7 -45.61 -31.59 11.23
CA MET A 7 -44.67 -31.53 12.36
C MET A 7 -43.28 -32.07 12.00
N ILE A 8 -43.19 -32.99 11.03
CA ILE A 8 -41.91 -33.54 10.55
C ILE A 8 -41.10 -32.49 9.78
N GLY A 9 -41.76 -31.57 9.05
CA GLY A 9 -41.10 -30.48 8.33
C GLY A 9 -40.39 -29.46 9.24
N PHE A 10 -40.83 -29.32 10.49
CA PHE A 10 -40.23 -28.39 11.45
C PHE A 10 -39.00 -28.99 12.17
N GLY A 11 -38.99 -30.31 12.40
CA GLY A 11 -37.87 -31.01 13.04
C GLY A 11 -36.65 -31.18 12.14
N ILE A 12 -36.84 -31.38 10.84
CA ILE A 12 -35.74 -31.53 9.86
C ILE A 12 -35.10 -30.16 9.52
N ALA A 13 -35.90 -29.09 9.51
CA ALA A 13 -35.40 -27.73 9.28
C ALA A 13 -34.47 -27.26 10.42
N ALA A 14 -34.75 -27.61 11.67
CA ALA A 14 -33.88 -27.27 12.80
C ALA A 14 -32.58 -28.09 12.83
N ALA A 15 -32.63 -29.39 12.49
CA ALA A 15 -31.43 -30.22 12.42
C ALA A 15 -30.48 -29.83 11.26
N SER A 16 -31.04 -29.48 10.09
CA SER A 16 -30.25 -28.96 8.96
C SER A 16 -29.66 -27.58 9.22
N GLN A 17 -30.28 -26.77 10.10
CA GLN A 17 -29.73 -25.48 10.56
C GLN A 17 -28.52 -25.63 11.49
N VAL A 18 -28.48 -26.63 12.37
CA VAL A 18 -27.31 -26.88 13.24
C VAL A 18 -26.11 -27.40 12.43
N VAL A 19 -26.34 -28.30 11.46
CA VAL A 19 -25.28 -28.80 10.56
C VAL A 19 -24.77 -27.66 9.66
N SER A 20 -25.65 -26.80 9.15
CA SER A 20 -25.24 -25.65 8.35
C SER A 20 -24.52 -24.56 9.17
N TYR A 21 -24.79 -24.43 10.47
CA TYR A 21 -24.04 -23.54 11.36
C TYR A 21 -22.58 -24.01 11.55
N GLN A 22 -22.35 -25.30 11.80
CA GLN A 22 -20.99 -25.84 11.91
C GLN A 22 -20.21 -25.71 10.60
N GLY A 23 -20.87 -25.95 9.45
CA GLY A 23 -20.28 -25.72 8.13
C GLY A 23 -19.93 -24.24 7.87
N GLN A 24 -20.78 -23.31 8.31
CA GLN A 24 -20.53 -21.87 8.20
C GLN A 24 -19.37 -21.39 9.09
N VAL A 25 -19.23 -21.95 10.30
CA VAL A 25 -18.09 -21.64 11.18
C VAL A 25 -16.78 -22.15 10.58
N ALA A 26 -16.75 -23.40 10.09
CA ALA A 26 -15.55 -23.95 9.43
C ALA A 26 -15.17 -23.15 8.16
N ALA A 27 -16.16 -22.77 7.34
CA ALA A 27 -15.93 -21.93 6.17
C ALA A 27 -15.41 -20.53 6.54
N ALA A 28 -15.95 -19.93 7.61
CA ALA A 28 -15.50 -18.63 8.10
C ALA A 28 -14.07 -18.68 8.67
N GLU A 29 -13.71 -19.75 9.37
CA GLU A 29 -12.34 -19.96 9.84
C GLU A 29 -11.36 -20.13 8.68
N GLN A 30 -11.70 -20.94 7.67
CA GLN A 30 -10.88 -21.13 6.48
C GLN A 30 -10.68 -19.81 5.72
N GLN A 31 -11.73 -19.00 5.54
CA GLN A 31 -11.62 -17.70 4.90
C GLN A 31 -10.76 -16.71 5.70
N ASN A 32 -10.86 -16.74 7.03
CA ASN A 32 -10.00 -15.93 7.91
C ASN A 32 -8.54 -16.42 7.95
N GLN A 33 -8.28 -17.71 7.71
CA GLN A 33 -6.92 -18.23 7.51
C GLN A 33 -6.32 -17.69 6.21
N LEU A 34 -7.06 -17.81 5.10
CA LEU A 34 -6.64 -17.27 3.79
C LEU A 34 -6.38 -15.76 3.84
N TYR A 35 -7.21 -15.00 4.56
CA TYR A 35 -6.97 -13.58 4.81
C TYR A 35 -5.65 -13.32 5.54
N ARG A 36 -5.39 -14.07 6.63
CA ARG A 36 -4.15 -13.92 7.41
C ARG A 36 -2.91 -14.25 6.60
N GLU A 37 -2.95 -15.32 5.80
CA GLU A 37 -1.86 -15.71 4.92
C GLU A 37 -1.64 -14.67 3.81
N ASN A 38 -2.71 -14.17 3.18
CA ASN A 38 -2.62 -13.11 2.20
C ASN A 38 -2.00 -11.85 2.81
N ALA A 39 -2.46 -11.44 3.99
CA ALA A 39 -1.93 -10.28 4.68
C ALA A 39 -0.46 -10.44 5.08
N ALA A 40 -0.05 -11.62 5.55
CA ALA A 40 1.35 -11.89 5.86
C ALA A 40 2.24 -11.78 4.61
N ARG A 41 1.83 -12.39 3.49
CA ARG A 41 2.58 -12.33 2.23
C ARG A 41 2.58 -10.93 1.62
N ALA A 42 1.47 -10.20 1.69
CA ALA A 42 1.38 -8.83 1.22
C ALA A 42 2.33 -7.91 2.01
N ASN A 43 2.32 -8.02 3.35
CA ASN A 43 3.24 -7.26 4.20
C ASN A 43 4.71 -7.64 3.99
N GLN A 44 5.03 -8.91 3.76
CA GLN A 44 6.39 -9.34 3.45
C GLN A 44 6.88 -8.70 2.15
N ASN A 45 6.10 -8.82 1.07
CA ASN A 45 6.43 -8.19 -0.21
C ASN A 45 6.59 -6.68 -0.08
N ALA A 46 5.74 -6.02 0.71
CA ALA A 46 5.82 -4.58 0.94
C ALA A 46 7.13 -4.18 1.63
N ARG A 47 7.59 -4.96 2.62
CA ARG A 47 8.87 -4.75 3.30
C ARG A 47 10.04 -4.88 2.32
N ASP A 48 10.03 -5.92 1.50
CA ASP A 48 11.08 -6.17 0.52
C ASP A 48 11.16 -5.02 -0.51
N GLN A 49 9.99 -4.57 -1.01
CA GLN A 49 9.92 -3.43 -1.92
C GLN A 49 10.39 -2.14 -1.26
N MET A 50 9.97 -1.84 -0.02
CA MET A 50 10.45 -0.66 0.71
C MET A 50 11.95 -0.71 0.99
N PHE A 51 12.51 -1.89 1.25
CA PHE A 51 13.96 -2.06 1.42
C PHE A 51 14.70 -1.75 0.11
N GLN A 52 14.21 -2.28 -1.02
CA GLN A 52 14.76 -1.96 -2.34
C GLN A 52 14.65 -0.47 -2.66
N THR A 53 13.54 0.19 -2.35
CA THR A 53 13.38 1.63 -2.54
C THR A 53 14.35 2.43 -1.67
N GLN A 54 14.52 2.06 -0.41
CA GLN A 54 15.53 2.69 0.47
C GLN A 54 16.95 2.48 -0.06
N GLN A 55 17.26 1.30 -0.59
CA GLN A 55 18.56 1.06 -1.18
C GLN A 55 18.81 1.95 -2.40
N ARG A 56 17.79 2.18 -3.24
CA ARG A 56 17.85 3.16 -4.34
C ARG A 56 18.05 4.59 -3.83
N MET A 57 17.38 4.98 -2.74
CA MET A 57 17.58 6.30 -2.11
C MET A 57 19.02 6.51 -1.63
N LEU A 58 19.67 5.47 -1.11
CA LEU A 58 21.08 5.52 -0.72
C LEU A 58 22.00 5.64 -1.94
N GLN A 59 21.74 4.87 -3.00
CA GLN A 59 22.51 4.92 -4.25
C GLN A 59 22.41 6.31 -4.90
N GLU A 60 21.23 6.91 -4.93
CA GLU A 60 21.02 8.25 -5.49
C GLU A 60 21.82 9.31 -4.73
N GLN A 61 21.79 9.26 -3.39
CA GLN A 61 22.57 10.17 -2.55
C GLN A 61 24.08 9.97 -2.71
N GLU A 62 24.54 8.73 -2.82
CA GLU A 62 25.95 8.41 -3.03
C GLU A 62 26.44 8.88 -4.41
N ALA A 63 25.63 8.67 -5.46
CA ALA A 63 25.91 9.16 -6.80
C ALA A 63 25.99 10.69 -6.84
N ALA A 64 25.02 11.38 -6.22
CA ALA A 64 25.01 12.83 -6.11
C ALA A 64 26.24 13.36 -5.34
N ALA A 65 26.62 12.71 -4.25
CA ALA A 65 27.80 13.09 -3.48
C ALA A 65 29.10 12.92 -4.28
N ALA A 66 29.24 11.81 -5.02
CA ALA A 66 30.38 11.57 -5.89
C ALA A 66 30.46 12.63 -7.00
N GLU A 67 29.35 12.94 -7.66
CA GLU A 67 29.28 13.93 -8.73
C GLU A 67 29.69 15.33 -8.25
N LYS A 68 29.24 15.75 -7.06
CA LYS A 68 29.67 17.02 -6.46
C LYS A 68 31.15 17.08 -6.12
N ILE A 69 31.72 15.97 -5.66
CA ILE A 69 33.15 15.88 -5.38
C ILE A 69 33.94 16.06 -6.68
N ASP A 70 33.51 15.41 -7.76
CA ASP A 70 34.18 15.50 -9.05
C ASP A 70 34.05 16.90 -9.67
N ASN A 71 32.88 17.52 -9.60
CA ASN A 71 32.68 18.91 -10.01
C ASN A 71 33.58 19.90 -9.23
N THR A 72 33.71 19.69 -7.91
CA THR A 72 34.62 20.49 -7.07
C THR A 72 36.09 20.26 -7.44
N ARG A 73 36.48 19.03 -7.77
CA ARG A 73 37.84 18.71 -8.24
C ARG A 73 38.13 19.37 -9.58
N GLU A 74 37.19 19.32 -10.52
CA GLU A 74 37.32 19.94 -11.83
C GLU A 74 37.49 21.46 -11.70
N ALA A 75 36.65 22.12 -10.89
CA ALA A 75 36.78 23.55 -10.66
C ALA A 75 38.13 23.92 -10.03
N ARG A 76 38.62 23.12 -9.07
CA ARG A 76 39.97 23.32 -8.49
C ARG A 76 41.07 23.14 -9.53
N ALA A 77 40.98 22.14 -10.39
CA ALA A 77 41.95 21.92 -11.47
C ALA A 77 41.94 23.09 -12.45
N ALA A 78 40.76 23.54 -12.90
CA ALA A 78 40.60 24.70 -13.77
C ALA A 78 41.18 25.97 -13.15
N LYS A 79 40.93 26.21 -11.86
CA LYS A 79 41.52 27.32 -11.11
C LYS A 79 43.03 27.24 -11.04
N ALA A 80 43.60 26.06 -10.78
CA ALA A 80 45.04 25.87 -10.73
C ALA A 80 45.69 26.16 -12.09
N THR A 81 45.13 25.63 -13.17
CA THR A 81 45.59 25.89 -14.54
C THR A 81 45.49 27.37 -14.90
N ALA A 82 44.36 28.02 -14.59
CA ALA A 82 44.19 29.45 -14.84
C ALA A 82 45.17 30.31 -14.04
N SER A 83 45.43 29.93 -12.78
CA SER A 83 46.41 30.62 -11.92
C SER A 83 47.85 30.46 -12.44
N ALA A 84 48.23 29.25 -12.87
CA ALA A 84 49.54 28.99 -13.44
C ALA A 84 49.75 29.78 -14.74
N ALA A 85 48.77 29.75 -15.66
CA ALA A 85 48.82 30.50 -16.91
C ALA A 85 48.88 32.02 -16.68
N ALA A 86 48.12 32.54 -15.72
CA ALA A 86 48.18 33.95 -15.34
C ALA A 86 49.57 34.33 -14.81
N GLY A 87 50.15 33.49 -13.95
CA GLY A 87 51.51 33.66 -13.43
C GLY A 87 52.59 33.64 -14.53
N GLU A 88 52.52 32.69 -15.45
CA GLU A 88 53.44 32.57 -16.58
C GLU A 88 53.32 33.75 -17.57
N ALA A 89 52.10 34.25 -17.77
CA ALA A 89 51.83 35.41 -18.63
C ALA A 89 52.12 36.76 -17.95
N GLY A 90 52.46 36.77 -16.66
CA GLY A 90 52.62 37.99 -15.87
C GLY A 90 51.33 38.79 -15.68
N VAL A 91 50.17 38.17 -15.92
CA VAL A 91 48.85 38.80 -15.78
C VAL A 91 48.38 38.61 -14.35
N THR A 92 48.16 39.71 -13.64
CA THR A 92 47.70 39.71 -12.25
C THR A 92 46.61 40.75 -12.04
N GLY A 93 45.88 40.64 -10.92
CA GLY A 93 44.88 41.63 -10.51
C GLY A 93 43.44 41.15 -10.64
N LEU A 94 42.51 42.11 -10.57
CA LEU A 94 41.08 41.87 -10.35
C LEU A 94 40.43 40.95 -11.39
N SER A 95 40.90 40.97 -12.64
CA SER A 95 40.38 40.11 -13.72
C SER A 95 40.70 38.63 -13.51
N VAL A 96 41.90 38.31 -13.00
CA VAL A 96 42.29 36.94 -12.65
C VAL A 96 41.47 36.46 -11.46
N ASP A 97 41.33 37.29 -10.42
CA ASP A 97 40.49 36.97 -9.26
C ASP A 97 39.03 36.75 -9.64
N ALA A 98 38.49 37.56 -10.55
CA ALA A 98 37.13 37.40 -11.07
C ALA A 98 36.98 36.07 -11.82
N LEU A 99 37.94 35.69 -12.67
CA LEU A 99 37.95 34.42 -13.37
C LEU A 99 38.01 33.22 -12.39
N LEU A 100 38.84 33.31 -11.34
CA LEU A 100 38.93 32.25 -10.33
C LEU A 100 37.63 32.09 -9.54
N ARG A 101 36.96 33.21 -9.22
CA ARG A 101 35.63 33.20 -8.57
C ARG A 101 34.54 32.66 -9.50
N GLU A 102 34.61 32.94 -10.80
CA GLU A 102 33.69 32.40 -11.79
C GLU A 102 33.72 30.86 -11.81
N PHE A 103 34.90 30.23 -11.69
CA PHE A 103 34.98 28.77 -11.58
C PHE A 103 34.30 28.23 -10.31
N ASP A 104 34.45 28.91 -9.17
CA ASP A 104 33.75 28.53 -7.94
C ASP A 104 32.23 28.71 -8.10
N GLY A 105 31.80 29.79 -8.76
CA GLY A 105 30.39 30.06 -9.05
C GLY A 105 29.76 28.99 -9.92
N ARG A 106 30.43 28.58 -11.01
CA ARG A 106 29.95 27.48 -11.86
C ARG A 106 29.88 26.15 -11.13
N ALA A 107 30.87 25.83 -10.30
CA ALA A 107 30.81 24.63 -9.49
C ALA A 107 29.64 24.67 -8.49
N ALA A 108 29.40 25.81 -7.84
CA ALA A 108 28.27 25.98 -6.95
C ALA A 108 26.93 25.80 -7.68
N GLU A 109 26.74 26.45 -8.83
CA GLU A 109 25.53 26.31 -9.64
C GLU A 109 25.29 24.86 -10.08
N ALA A 110 26.35 24.15 -10.47
CA ALA A 110 26.25 22.74 -10.84
C ALA A 110 25.89 21.86 -9.63
N ASN A 111 26.50 22.10 -8.46
CA ASN A 111 26.17 21.39 -7.23
C ASN A 111 24.71 21.64 -6.79
N ASP A 112 24.21 22.88 -6.92
CA ASP A 112 22.82 23.23 -6.60
C ASP A 112 21.83 22.50 -7.51
N ARG A 113 22.17 22.30 -8.79
CA ARG A 113 21.35 21.49 -9.72
C ARG A 113 21.36 20.02 -9.34
N ILE A 114 22.51 19.47 -8.96
CA ILE A 114 22.62 18.09 -8.46
C ILE A 114 21.75 17.91 -7.21
N ASP A 115 21.78 18.88 -6.29
CA ASP A 115 20.92 18.89 -5.11
C ASP A 115 19.44 18.86 -5.44
N GLN A 116 19.00 19.77 -6.31
CA GLN A 116 17.59 19.84 -6.74
C GLN A 116 17.12 18.53 -7.38
N ASN A 117 17.93 17.96 -8.28
CA ASN A 117 17.61 16.69 -8.93
C ASN A 117 17.54 15.55 -7.91
N THR A 118 18.50 15.49 -6.99
CA THR A 118 18.54 14.48 -5.93
C THR A 118 17.31 14.59 -5.02
N GLU A 119 16.92 15.81 -4.63
CA GLU A 119 15.74 16.04 -3.80
C GLU A 119 14.45 15.59 -4.51
N TRP A 120 14.33 15.85 -5.81
CA TRP A 120 13.21 15.38 -6.62
C TRP A 120 13.17 13.85 -6.71
N SER A 121 14.30 13.20 -6.99
CA SER A 121 14.44 11.74 -6.97
C SER A 121 14.03 11.16 -5.61
N MET A 122 14.54 11.74 -4.51
CA MET A 122 14.22 11.31 -3.14
C MET A 122 12.74 11.49 -2.80
N THR A 123 12.12 12.58 -3.25
CA THR A 123 10.68 12.83 -3.09
C THR A 123 9.85 11.79 -3.84
N GLN A 124 10.24 11.48 -5.08
CA GLN A 124 9.58 10.46 -5.90
C GLN A 124 9.68 9.07 -5.25
N LEU A 125 10.87 8.67 -4.78
CA LEU A 125 11.08 7.39 -4.09
C LEU A 125 10.28 7.31 -2.78
N ASN A 126 10.17 8.41 -2.03
CA ASN A 126 9.30 8.46 -0.85
C ASN A 126 7.82 8.28 -1.21
N ASN A 127 7.36 8.89 -2.31
CA ASN A 127 6.00 8.70 -2.79
C ASN A 127 5.76 7.27 -3.29
N GLU A 128 6.75 6.63 -3.90
CA GLU A 128 6.71 5.21 -4.26
C GLU A 128 6.52 4.33 -3.02
N MET A 129 7.24 4.59 -1.92
CA MET A 129 7.03 3.88 -0.64
C MET A 129 5.62 4.06 -0.09
N LYS A 130 5.03 5.26 -0.20
CA LYS A 130 3.62 5.48 0.18
C LYS A 130 2.67 4.69 -0.71
N GLY A 131 2.94 4.63 -2.01
CA GLY A 131 2.19 3.82 -2.97
C GLY A 131 2.26 2.33 -2.66
N ILE A 132 3.44 1.81 -2.26
CA ILE A 132 3.60 0.42 -1.80
C ILE A 132 2.70 0.14 -0.59
N ARG A 133 2.65 1.05 0.40
CA ARG A 133 1.75 0.91 1.56
C ARG A 133 0.28 0.85 1.14
N ALA A 134 -0.16 1.81 0.34
CA ALA A 134 -1.54 1.87 -0.14
C ALA A 134 -1.92 0.60 -0.93
N ASN A 135 -1.08 0.15 -1.85
CA ASN A 135 -1.31 -1.08 -2.61
C ASN A 135 -1.37 -2.33 -1.71
N THR A 136 -0.54 -2.35 -0.66
CA THR A 136 -0.55 -3.44 0.33
C THR A 136 -1.87 -3.46 1.11
N GLU A 137 -2.34 -2.30 1.56
CA GLU A 137 -3.63 -2.16 2.23
C GLU A 137 -4.79 -2.59 1.32
N ASP A 138 -4.79 -2.15 0.05
CA ASP A 138 -5.79 -2.55 -0.94
C ASP A 138 -5.77 -4.07 -1.18
N ARG A 139 -4.59 -4.67 -1.28
CA ARG A 139 -4.43 -6.12 -1.47
C ARG A 139 -4.95 -6.90 -0.27
N ILE A 140 -4.67 -6.43 0.94
CA ILE A 140 -5.21 -7.01 2.18
C ILE A 140 -6.73 -6.89 2.21
N ASN A 141 -7.26 -5.71 1.90
CA ASN A 141 -8.69 -5.42 1.95
C ASN A 141 -9.48 -6.10 0.82
N SER A 142 -8.82 -6.49 -0.28
CA SER A 142 -9.43 -7.24 -1.39
C SER A 142 -9.87 -8.66 -0.99
N VAL A 143 -9.29 -9.22 0.08
CA VAL A 143 -9.71 -10.50 0.63
C VAL A 143 -10.78 -10.27 1.69
N GLN A 144 -12.02 -10.68 1.40
CA GLN A 144 -13.12 -10.55 2.34
C GLN A 144 -12.83 -11.35 3.62
N ARG A 145 -12.89 -10.67 4.76
CA ARG A 145 -12.89 -11.33 6.08
C ARG A 145 -14.27 -11.93 6.31
N ALA A 146 -14.34 -13.20 6.66
CA ALA A 146 -15.60 -13.80 7.07
C ALA A 146 -16.04 -13.21 8.41
N ALA A 147 -17.20 -12.57 8.44
CA ALA A 147 -17.89 -12.27 9.69
C ALA A 147 -18.21 -13.60 10.39
N LYS A 148 -17.87 -13.73 11.68
CA LYS A 148 -18.29 -14.91 12.45
C LYS A 148 -19.83 -14.98 12.42
N PRO A 149 -20.43 -16.14 12.08
CA PRO A 149 -21.89 -16.29 12.15
C PRO A 149 -22.35 -15.99 13.57
N SER A 150 -22.96 -14.83 13.79
CA SER A 150 -23.47 -14.47 15.09
C SER A 150 -24.76 -15.23 15.35
N PHE A 151 -24.96 -15.71 16.58
CA PHE A 151 -26.18 -16.45 16.97
C PHE A 151 -27.45 -15.62 16.73
N TRP A 152 -27.32 -14.30 16.73
CA TRP A 152 -28.40 -13.34 16.48
C TRP A 152 -28.85 -13.31 15.02
N ASP A 153 -27.92 -13.46 14.07
CA ASP A 153 -28.23 -13.48 12.64
C ASP A 153 -28.93 -14.79 12.23
N ALA A 154 -28.55 -15.91 12.87
CA ALA A 154 -29.25 -17.18 12.76
C ALA A 154 -30.68 -17.08 13.37
N GLY A 155 -30.82 -16.44 14.53
CA GLY A 155 -32.13 -16.22 15.18
C GLY A 155 -33.07 -15.34 14.36
N LEU A 156 -32.56 -14.28 13.72
CA LEU A 156 -33.33 -13.39 12.86
C LEU A 156 -33.84 -14.10 11.59
N ARG A 157 -33.05 -14.97 10.97
CA ARG A 157 -33.51 -15.78 9.82
C ARG A 157 -34.60 -16.78 10.20
N ILE A 158 -34.52 -17.38 11.39
CA ILE A 158 -35.58 -18.27 11.92
C ILE A 158 -36.86 -17.47 12.17
N ALA A 159 -36.76 -16.28 12.78
CA ALA A 159 -37.91 -15.41 13.02
C ALA A 159 -38.56 -14.94 11.70
N GLY A 160 -37.75 -14.55 10.71
CA GLY A 160 -38.22 -14.13 9.38
C GLY A 160 -38.92 -15.25 8.61
N ALA A 161 -38.33 -16.46 8.57
CA ALA A 161 -38.96 -17.61 7.92
C ALA A 161 -40.26 -18.06 8.62
N GLY A 162 -40.35 -17.93 9.94
CA GLY A 162 -41.57 -18.19 10.71
C GLY A 162 -42.67 -17.17 10.44
N LEU A 163 -42.31 -15.89 10.33
CA LEU A 163 -43.24 -14.79 10.02
C LEU A 163 -43.78 -14.86 8.59
N ASP A 164 -42.92 -15.12 7.59
CA ASP A 164 -43.34 -15.26 6.19
C ASP A 164 -44.22 -16.49 5.98
N SER A 165 -43.97 -17.59 6.68
CA SER A 165 -44.85 -18.77 6.64
C SER A 165 -46.23 -18.48 7.24
N TYR A 166 -46.28 -17.65 8.30
CA TYR A 166 -47.53 -17.26 8.95
C TYR A 166 -48.35 -16.25 8.14
N THR A 167 -47.72 -15.27 7.50
CA THR A 167 -48.41 -14.29 6.65
C THR A 167 -48.92 -14.94 5.36
N ASN A 168 -48.17 -15.88 4.78
CA ASN A 168 -48.53 -16.55 3.54
C ASN A 168 -49.60 -17.65 3.73
N SER A 169 -49.70 -18.23 4.93
CA SER A 169 -50.82 -19.11 5.30
C SER A 169 -52.10 -18.32 5.60
N LYS A 170 -51.99 -17.12 6.17
CA LYS A 170 -53.11 -16.21 6.39
C LYS A 170 -53.65 -15.61 5.08
N SER A 171 -52.78 -15.28 4.12
CA SER A 171 -53.20 -14.80 2.80
C SER A 171 -53.93 -15.89 1.99
N ARG A 172 -53.44 -17.14 2.01
CA ARG A 172 -54.13 -18.28 1.37
C ARG A 172 -55.48 -18.61 1.99
N GLN A 173 -55.67 -18.36 3.30
CA GLN A 173 -56.98 -18.52 3.95
C GLN A 173 -57.98 -17.44 3.54
N LEU A 174 -57.51 -16.21 3.25
CA LEU A 174 -58.36 -15.12 2.77
C LEU A 174 -58.80 -15.32 1.32
N THR A 175 -57.94 -15.86 0.44
CA THR A 175 -58.30 -16.14 -0.97
C THR A 175 -59.24 -17.33 -1.14
N ARG A 176 -59.44 -18.18 -0.13
CA ARG A 176 -60.39 -19.31 -0.16
C ARG A 176 -61.77 -18.97 0.43
N ARG A 177 -62.00 -17.72 0.86
CA ARG A 177 -63.30 -17.22 1.36
C ARG A 177 -63.90 -16.09 0.49
N GLY A 178 -63.41 -15.93 -0.74
CA GLY A 178 -64.08 -15.16 -1.80
C GLY A 178 -64.52 -16.12 -2.89
#